data_AF-A0A2E8VHU2-F1
#
_entry.id   AF-A0A2E8VHU2-F1
#
_cell.length_a   1.000
_cell.length_b   1.000
_cell.length_c   1.000
_cell.angle_alpha   90.00
_cell.angle_beta   90.00
_cell.angle_gamma   90.00
#
_symmetry.space_group_name_H-M   'P 1'
#
loop_
_entity.id
_entity.type
_entity.pdbx_description
1 polymer ?
#
loop_
_entity_poly.entity_id
_entity_poly.type
_entity_poly.pdbx_seq_one_letter_code
_entity_poly.pdbx_strand_id
1 'polypeptide(L)'
;MSTIKFQASTGPMSRHGRAVSLTISSVYAVFGFLWVLLAEWILDRFVDDPETLTRFNSYKDWLFVTLTTIVVYFLVRLQTQTLERVSRESETRLRQVIDLVPHMIFAKDEHGRFILANRAVAEAYSAESPDTLTGKRQEDLHIEHGEVERMQADDDQVIQSGRPLSRPEQPFTDVRNNRRYLETNRIPFRISGSEEPAVLGVSVDVTRRRAVEQRLRQREELLALIIENAPTPIASADASGRLNSANRAWCEMLGYAEHELKYMNFREFTADDDVEASVDLLRKAMRGELDTY
;
A
#
# COMPACT_ATOMS: atom_id res chain seq x y z
N MET A 1 16.09 -9.62 19.36
CA MET A 1 15.30 -9.17 18.20
C MET A 1 13.83 -9.32 18.57
N SER A 2 13.11 -8.21 18.65
CA SER A 2 11.85 -8.02 19.39
C SER A 2 10.70 -8.86 18.84
N THR A 3 10.09 -9.66 19.73
CA THR A 3 8.88 -10.47 19.49
C THR A 3 7.64 -9.57 19.56
N ILE A 4 7.04 -9.23 18.42
CA ILE A 4 5.74 -8.55 18.38
C ILE A 4 4.66 -9.59 18.70
N LYS A 5 4.31 -9.72 19.98
CA LYS A 5 3.10 -10.41 20.43
C LYS A 5 1.91 -9.54 20.07
N PHE A 6 1.18 -9.88 19.02
CA PHE A 6 -0.18 -9.36 18.83
C PHE A 6 -1.10 -10.17 19.75
N GLN A 7 -1.34 -9.62 20.95
CA GLN A 7 -2.38 -10.11 21.85
C GLN A 7 -3.71 -10.07 21.08
N ALA A 8 -4.35 -11.22 20.93
CA ALA A 8 -5.78 -11.28 20.70
C ALA A 8 -6.43 -10.50 21.86
N SER A 9 -6.88 -9.29 21.55
CA SER A 9 -7.66 -8.47 22.45
C SER A 9 -9.03 -9.12 22.61
N THR A 10 -9.15 -10.07 23.54
CA THR A 10 -10.32 -10.12 24.42
C THR A 10 -10.23 -8.92 25.37
N GLY A 11 -10.31 -7.73 24.77
CA GLY A 11 -10.23 -6.46 25.47
C GLY A 11 -11.51 -6.21 26.25
N PRO A 12 -11.43 -5.54 27.40
CA PRO A 12 -12.62 -5.09 28.13
C PRO A 12 -13.48 -4.28 27.16
N MET A 13 -14.83 -4.40 27.23
CA MET A 13 -15.78 -3.60 26.45
C MET A 13 -15.17 -2.24 26.10
N SER A 14 -14.99 -1.97 24.81
CA SER A 14 -14.33 -0.75 24.34
C SER A 14 -14.88 0.46 25.10
N ARG A 15 -14.06 1.47 25.40
CA ARG A 15 -14.52 2.70 26.08
C ARG A 15 -15.82 3.25 25.47
N HIS A 16 -16.00 3.04 24.17
CA HIS A 16 -17.21 3.34 23.42
C HIS A 16 -18.42 2.50 23.86
N GLY A 17 -18.30 1.18 23.95
CA GLY A 17 -19.37 0.30 24.44
C GLY A 17 -19.81 0.63 25.88
N ARG A 18 -18.86 0.95 26.77
CA ARG A 18 -19.20 1.39 28.15
C ARG A 18 -19.92 2.73 28.17
N ALA A 19 -19.46 3.72 27.39
CA ALA A 19 -20.10 5.03 27.31
C ALA A 19 -21.52 4.93 26.73
N VAL A 20 -21.73 4.05 25.75
CA VAL A 20 -23.04 3.79 25.15
C VAL A 20 -23.99 3.13 26.14
N SER A 21 -23.57 2.07 26.84
CA SER A 21 -24.38 1.44 27.89
C SER A 21 -24.76 2.43 29.00
N LEU A 22 -23.81 3.26 29.45
CA LEU A 22 -24.06 4.32 30.43
C LEU A 22 -25.08 5.36 29.92
N THR A 23 -25.01 5.74 28.66
CA THR A 23 -25.96 6.69 28.05
C THR A 23 -27.37 6.11 28.00
N ILE A 24 -27.51 4.85 27.56
CA ILE A 24 -28.80 4.15 27.52
C ILE A 24 -29.38 4.02 28.93
N SER A 25 -28.58 3.57 29.91
CA SER A 25 -29.02 3.46 31.30
C SER A 25 -29.39 4.83 31.89
N SER A 26 -28.69 5.91 31.54
CA SER A 26 -29.00 7.26 32.03
C SER A 26 -30.28 7.81 31.42
N VAL A 27 -30.48 7.67 30.11
CA VAL A 27 -31.73 8.07 29.43
C VAL A 27 -32.91 7.27 29.99
N TYR A 28 -32.73 5.97 30.20
CA TYR A 28 -33.74 5.11 30.79
C TYR A 28 -34.06 5.50 32.24
N ALA A 29 -33.04 5.79 33.06
CA ALA A 29 -33.21 6.22 34.44
C ALA A 29 -33.97 7.56 34.54
N VAL A 30 -33.62 8.54 33.69
CA VAL A 30 -34.34 9.83 33.63
C VAL A 30 -35.78 9.63 33.19
N PHE A 31 -36.01 8.78 32.19
CA PHE A 31 -37.36 8.47 31.72
C PHE A 31 -38.21 7.78 32.80
N GLY A 32 -37.65 6.77 33.46
CA GLY A 32 -38.30 6.08 34.57
C GLY A 32 -38.61 7.01 35.75
N PHE A 33 -37.67 7.90 36.09
CA PHE A 33 -37.86 8.89 37.15
C PHE A 33 -38.98 9.89 36.81
N LEU A 34 -38.97 10.43 35.59
CA LEU A 34 -40.04 11.34 35.12
C LEU A 34 -41.40 10.64 35.07
N TRP A 35 -41.42 9.35 34.70
CA TRP A 35 -42.65 8.56 34.70
C TRP A 35 -43.23 8.37 36.10
N VAL A 36 -42.39 8.05 37.10
CA VAL A 36 -42.83 7.90 38.49
C VAL A 36 -43.47 9.19 38.99
N LEU A 37 -42.79 10.33 38.80
CA LEU A 37 -43.31 11.63 39.22
C LEU A 37 -44.61 12.01 38.50
N LEU A 38 -44.68 11.80 37.19
CA LEU A 38 -45.88 12.10 36.40
C LEU A 38 -47.05 11.24 36.85
N ALA A 39 -46.81 9.96 37.11
CA ALA A 39 -47.88 9.03 37.42
C ALA A 39 -48.39 9.19 38.85
N GLU A 40 -47.52 9.53 39.81
CA GLU A 40 -47.93 9.97 41.15
C GLU A 40 -48.80 11.24 41.07
N TRP A 41 -48.36 12.23 40.29
CA TRP A 41 -49.11 13.48 40.09
C TRP A 41 -50.49 13.26 39.46
N ILE A 42 -50.61 12.37 38.46
CA ILE A 42 -51.89 12.06 37.81
C ILE A 42 -52.85 11.34 38.77
N LEU A 43 -52.34 10.36 39.53
CA LEU A 43 -53.16 9.59 40.47
C LEU A 43 -53.73 10.49 41.56
N ASP A 44 -52.91 11.36 42.14
CA ASP A 44 -53.31 12.31 43.21
C ASP A 44 -54.29 13.37 42.71
N ARG A 45 -54.21 13.76 41.43
CA ARG A 45 -55.04 14.83 40.86
C ARG A 45 -56.42 14.38 40.40
N PHE A 46 -56.58 13.12 40.00
CA PHE A 46 -57.76 12.63 39.27
C PHE A 46 -58.50 11.45 39.91
N VAL A 47 -57.95 10.78 40.92
CA VAL A 47 -58.54 9.54 41.46
C VAL A 47 -58.68 9.60 42.98
N ASP A 48 -59.88 9.95 43.45
CA ASP A 48 -60.20 10.03 44.90
C ASP A 48 -60.78 8.71 45.48
N ASP A 49 -61.21 7.75 44.65
CA ASP A 49 -61.91 6.54 45.08
C ASP A 49 -61.00 5.27 45.15
N PRO A 50 -61.00 4.49 46.26
CA PRO A 50 -60.09 3.37 46.48
C PRO A 50 -60.20 2.19 45.47
N GLU A 51 -61.39 1.92 44.93
CA GLU A 51 -61.57 0.85 43.93
C GLU A 51 -61.06 1.28 42.55
N THR A 52 -61.21 2.55 42.19
CA THR A 52 -60.63 3.08 40.95
C THR A 52 -59.11 3.20 41.00
N LEU A 53 -58.53 3.50 42.17
CA LEU A 53 -57.08 3.56 42.39
C LEU A 53 -56.36 2.26 42.01
N THR A 54 -56.89 1.11 42.42
CA THR A 54 -56.27 -0.21 42.16
C THR A 54 -56.30 -0.61 40.68
N ARG A 55 -57.40 -0.34 39.97
CA ARG A 55 -57.48 -0.57 38.51
C ARG A 55 -56.53 0.36 37.75
N PHE A 56 -56.48 1.65 38.10
CA PHE A 56 -55.61 2.62 37.46
C PHE A 56 -54.12 2.30 37.66
N ASN A 57 -53.76 1.79 38.84
CA ASN A 57 -52.38 1.37 39.14
C ASN A 57 -51.91 0.23 38.21
N SER A 58 -52.78 -0.74 37.92
CA SER A 58 -52.46 -1.84 37.02
C SER A 58 -52.29 -1.38 35.58
N TYR A 59 -53.20 -0.54 35.05
CA TYR A 59 -53.06 0.01 33.70
C TYR A 59 -51.82 0.90 33.54
N LYS A 60 -51.47 1.68 34.57
CA LYS A 60 -50.25 2.49 34.62
C LYS A 60 -49.00 1.61 34.47
N ASP A 61 -48.93 0.50 35.17
CA ASP A 61 -47.75 -0.37 35.13
C ASP A 61 -47.58 -1.06 33.77
N TRP A 62 -48.69 -1.48 33.15
CA TRP A 62 -48.67 -2.01 31.78
C TRP A 62 -48.27 -0.94 30.75
N LEU A 63 -48.72 0.31 30.92
CA LEU A 63 -48.32 1.43 30.07
C LEU A 63 -46.82 1.75 30.22
N PHE A 64 -46.29 1.67 31.44
CA PHE A 64 -44.86 1.82 31.68
C PHE A 64 -44.03 0.75 30.99
N VAL A 65 -44.40 -0.53 31.14
CA VAL A 65 -43.67 -1.66 30.54
C VAL A 65 -43.66 -1.57 29.01
N THR A 66 -44.79 -1.21 28.40
CA THR A 66 -44.87 -1.06 26.94
C THR A 66 -44.02 0.12 26.45
N LEU A 67 -44.11 1.26 27.12
CA LEU A 67 -43.38 2.48 26.76
C LEU A 67 -41.86 2.31 26.93
N THR A 68 -41.44 1.70 28.04
CA THR A 68 -40.03 1.37 28.30
C THR A 68 -39.48 0.39 27.28
N THR A 69 -40.24 -0.63 26.90
CA THR A 69 -39.86 -1.59 25.86
C THR A 69 -39.64 -0.88 24.51
N ILE A 70 -40.53 0.04 24.13
CA ILE A 70 -40.39 0.83 22.90
C ILE A 70 -39.12 1.70 22.95
N VAL A 71 -38.89 2.40 24.05
CA VAL A 71 -37.70 3.26 24.22
C VAL A 71 -36.41 2.45 24.12
N VAL A 72 -36.31 1.31 24.83
CA VAL A 72 -35.14 0.43 24.78
C VAL A 72 -34.93 -0.12 23.37
N TYR A 73 -36.00 -0.57 22.71
CA TYR A 73 -35.93 -1.06 21.33
C TYR A 73 -35.38 0.00 20.38
N PHE A 74 -35.89 1.23 20.45
CA PHE A 74 -35.42 2.33 19.60
C PHE A 74 -33.98 2.73 19.89
N LEU A 75 -33.57 2.78 21.16
CA LEU A 75 -32.19 3.08 21.53
C LEU A 75 -31.21 2.03 21.01
N VAL A 76 -31.54 0.75 21.17
CA VAL A 76 -30.72 -0.36 20.63
C VAL A 76 -30.66 -0.28 19.11
N ARG A 77 -31.80 -0.09 18.44
CA ARG A 77 -31.88 0.01 16.98
C ARG A 77 -31.05 1.18 16.41
N LEU A 78 -31.09 2.35 17.03
CA LEU A 78 -30.31 3.53 16.62
C LEU A 78 -28.80 3.30 16.76
N GLN A 79 -28.37 2.59 17.82
CA GLN A 79 -26.96 2.27 18.03
C GLN A 79 -26.44 1.28 16.98
N THR A 80 -27.18 0.20 16.72
CA THR A 80 -26.80 -0.78 15.69
C THR A 80 -26.62 -0.11 14.33
N GLN A 81 -27.53 0.78 13.94
CA GLN A 81 -27.43 1.54 12.69
C GLN A 81 -26.22 2.48 12.64
N THR A 82 -25.86 3.11 13.76
CA THR A 82 -24.72 4.02 13.83
C THR A 82 -23.39 3.27 13.70
N LEU A 83 -23.25 2.16 14.41
CA LEU A 83 -22.09 1.27 14.31
C LEU A 83 -21.93 0.72 12.88
N GLU A 84 -23.02 0.25 12.27
CA GLU A 84 -23.00 -0.21 10.88
C GLU A 84 -22.56 0.90 9.92
N ARG A 85 -23.04 2.14 10.12
CA ARG A 85 -22.64 3.29 9.30
C ARG A 85 -21.15 3.57 9.38
N VAL A 86 -20.60 3.67 10.60
CA VAL A 86 -19.17 3.94 10.81
C VAL A 86 -18.32 2.84 10.19
N SER A 87 -18.74 1.57 10.33
CA SER A 87 -18.06 0.44 9.70
C SER A 87 -18.07 0.53 8.17
N ARG A 88 -19.25 0.76 7.58
CA ARG A 88 -19.42 0.89 6.12
C ARG A 88 -18.66 2.09 5.54
N GLU A 89 -18.64 3.23 6.24
CA GLU A 89 -17.88 4.41 5.82
C GLU A 89 -16.37 4.14 5.82
N SER A 90 -15.86 3.46 6.86
CA SER A 90 -14.45 3.05 6.91
C SER A 90 -14.10 2.09 5.78
N GLU A 91 -14.94 1.08 5.53
CA GLU A 91 -14.71 0.10 4.47
C GLU A 91 -14.76 0.73 3.08
N THR A 92 -15.72 1.62 2.85
CA THR A 92 -15.84 2.39 1.59
C THR A 92 -14.62 3.27 1.37
N ARG A 93 -14.16 3.96 2.42
CA ARG A 93 -12.95 4.81 2.35
C ARG A 93 -11.71 3.98 2.01
N LEU A 94 -11.54 2.82 2.63
CA LEU A 94 -10.41 1.93 2.33
C LEU A 94 -10.46 1.41 0.89
N ARG A 95 -11.65 1.02 0.38
CA ARG A 95 -11.83 0.63 -1.02
C ARG A 95 -11.43 1.76 -1.98
N GLN A 96 -11.87 2.98 -1.72
CA GLN A 96 -11.48 4.14 -2.54
C GLN A 96 -9.96 4.34 -2.56
N VAL A 97 -9.28 4.19 -1.43
CA VAL A 97 -7.82 4.34 -1.38
C VAL A 97 -7.12 3.27 -2.21
N ILE A 98 -7.47 2.00 -2.05
CA ILE A 98 -6.81 0.91 -2.80
C ILE A 98 -7.11 0.98 -4.30
N ASP A 99 -8.28 1.46 -4.70
CA ASP A 99 -8.68 1.57 -6.11
C ASP A 99 -8.02 2.73 -6.86
N LEU A 100 -7.54 3.75 -6.14
CA LEU A 100 -6.81 4.87 -6.74
C LEU A 100 -5.37 4.53 -7.12
N VAL A 101 -4.78 3.50 -6.50
CA VAL A 101 -3.38 3.13 -6.72
C VAL A 101 -3.27 2.27 -7.98
N PRO A 102 -2.36 2.59 -8.93
CA PRO A 102 -2.14 1.80 -10.15
C PRO A 102 -1.27 0.55 -9.88
N HIS A 103 -1.48 -0.09 -8.73
CA HIS A 103 -0.78 -1.30 -8.30
C HIS A 103 -1.83 -2.34 -7.99
N MET A 104 -1.61 -3.58 -8.42
CA MET A 104 -2.53 -4.67 -8.16
C MET A 104 -2.45 -5.04 -6.69
N ILE A 105 -3.51 -4.75 -5.96
CA ILE A 105 -3.66 -5.12 -4.54
C ILE A 105 -4.69 -6.23 -4.47
N PHE A 106 -4.29 -7.38 -3.92
CA PHE A 106 -5.15 -8.54 -3.82
C PHE A 106 -4.94 -9.28 -2.52
N ALA A 107 -5.99 -9.94 -2.03
CA ALA A 107 -5.87 -10.99 -1.03
C ALA A 107 -6.46 -12.29 -1.58
N LYS A 108 -5.84 -13.43 -1.27
CA LYS A 108 -6.35 -14.75 -1.64
C LYS A 108 -6.35 -15.72 -0.48
N ASP A 109 -7.29 -16.66 -0.49
CA ASP A 109 -7.32 -17.77 0.45
C ASP A 109 -6.29 -18.86 0.07
N GLU A 110 -6.20 -19.90 0.90
CA GLU A 110 -5.34 -21.07 0.66
C GLU A 110 -5.69 -21.89 -0.59
N HIS A 111 -6.84 -21.63 -1.21
CA HIS A 111 -7.27 -22.27 -2.45
C HIS A 111 -7.04 -21.38 -3.69
N GLY A 112 -6.41 -20.22 -3.52
CA GLY A 112 -6.13 -19.26 -4.57
C GLY A 112 -7.36 -18.49 -5.04
N ARG A 113 -8.44 -18.44 -4.25
CA ARG A 113 -9.63 -17.61 -4.53
C ARG A 113 -9.39 -16.18 -4.06
N PHE A 114 -9.81 -15.20 -4.85
CA PHE A 114 -9.72 -13.81 -4.42
C PHE A 114 -10.69 -13.53 -3.26
N ILE A 115 -10.17 -13.01 -2.16
CA ILE A 115 -10.94 -12.45 -1.04
C ILE A 115 -11.11 -10.94 -1.24
N LEU A 116 -10.06 -10.30 -1.76
CA LEU A 116 -10.00 -8.88 -2.05
C LEU A 116 -9.27 -8.68 -3.37
N ALA A 117 -9.75 -7.75 -4.17
CA ALA A 117 -9.09 -7.25 -5.36
C ALA A 117 -9.38 -5.74 -5.43
N ASN A 118 -8.41 -4.95 -5.87
CA ASN A 118 -8.66 -3.56 -6.24
C ASN A 118 -8.93 -3.43 -7.75
N ARG A 119 -9.26 -2.21 -8.18
CA ARG A 119 -9.50 -1.86 -9.58
C ARG A 119 -8.37 -2.28 -10.53
N ALA A 120 -7.10 -2.14 -10.12
CA ALA A 120 -5.98 -2.52 -10.96
C ALA A 120 -5.95 -4.03 -11.27
N VAL A 121 -6.35 -4.88 -10.32
CA VAL A 121 -6.50 -6.33 -10.55
C VAL A 121 -7.65 -6.60 -11.52
N ALA A 122 -8.80 -5.95 -11.31
CA ALA A 122 -9.95 -6.08 -12.21
C ALA A 122 -9.59 -5.70 -13.66
N GLU A 123 -8.84 -4.63 -13.86
CA GLU A 123 -8.37 -4.20 -15.18
C GLU A 123 -7.38 -5.20 -15.80
N ALA A 124 -6.45 -5.76 -15.01
CA ALA A 124 -5.49 -6.77 -15.48
C ALA A 124 -6.18 -8.06 -15.94
N TYR A 125 -7.28 -8.43 -15.29
CA TYR A 125 -8.10 -9.61 -15.62
C TYR A 125 -9.31 -9.30 -16.52
N SER A 126 -9.46 -8.06 -17.02
CA SER A 126 -10.65 -7.55 -17.74
C SER A 126 -11.99 -7.94 -17.10
N ALA A 127 -12.04 -7.90 -15.77
CA ALA A 127 -13.27 -8.05 -15.01
C ALA A 127 -14.07 -6.73 -14.98
N GLU A 128 -15.40 -6.83 -14.93
CA GLU A 128 -16.29 -5.66 -14.91
C GLU A 128 -16.09 -4.78 -13.67
N SER A 129 -15.81 -5.42 -12.53
CA SER A 129 -15.50 -4.73 -11.27
C SER A 129 -14.70 -5.64 -10.34
N PRO A 130 -14.02 -5.08 -9.32
CA PRO A 130 -13.28 -5.87 -8.34
C PRO A 130 -14.16 -6.87 -7.58
N ASP A 131 -15.43 -6.52 -7.33
CA ASP A 131 -16.37 -7.40 -6.62
C ASP A 131 -16.69 -8.68 -7.42
N THR A 132 -16.59 -8.65 -8.75
CA THR A 132 -16.81 -9.85 -9.60
C THR A 132 -15.67 -10.85 -9.56
N LEU A 133 -14.52 -10.48 -8.99
CA LEU A 133 -13.38 -11.36 -8.80
C LEU A 133 -13.46 -12.15 -7.50
N THR A 134 -14.14 -11.61 -6.49
CA THR A 134 -14.28 -12.24 -5.17
C THR A 134 -14.86 -13.66 -5.28
N GLY A 135 -14.17 -14.63 -4.69
CA GLY A 135 -14.52 -16.06 -4.70
C GLY A 135 -14.07 -16.83 -5.95
N LYS A 136 -13.69 -16.15 -7.04
CA LYS A 136 -13.14 -16.80 -8.24
C LYS A 136 -11.69 -17.21 -8.01
N ARG A 137 -11.29 -18.34 -8.58
CA ARG A 137 -9.90 -18.78 -8.54
C ARG A 137 -9.11 -18.07 -9.61
N GLN A 138 -7.88 -17.69 -9.28
CA GLN A 138 -7.00 -17.01 -10.22
C GLN A 138 -6.75 -17.85 -11.49
N GLU A 139 -6.66 -19.17 -11.34
CA GLU A 139 -6.43 -20.08 -12.47
C GLU A 139 -7.59 -20.11 -13.49
N ASP A 140 -8.81 -19.80 -13.07
CA ASP A 140 -9.97 -19.74 -13.96
C ASP A 140 -9.95 -18.48 -14.84
N LEU A 141 -9.16 -17.48 -14.45
CA LEU A 141 -9.11 -16.15 -15.05
C LEU A 141 -7.82 -15.87 -15.82
N HIS A 142 -6.74 -16.56 -15.46
CA HIS A 142 -5.40 -16.30 -15.99
C HIS A 142 -5.10 -17.29 -17.13
N ILE A 143 -4.66 -16.75 -18.27
CA ILE A 143 -4.49 -17.54 -19.50
C ILE A 143 -3.18 -18.34 -19.49
N GLU A 144 -2.11 -17.77 -18.93
CA GLU A 144 -0.78 -18.39 -18.94
C GLU A 144 -0.58 -19.33 -17.74
N HIS A 145 -0.84 -20.64 -17.93
CA HIS A 145 -0.74 -21.65 -16.87
C HIS A 145 0.60 -21.65 -16.11
N GLY A 146 1.73 -21.46 -16.81
CA GLY A 146 3.04 -21.41 -16.17
C GLY A 146 3.24 -20.19 -15.25
N GLU A 147 2.49 -19.11 -15.46
CA GLU A 147 2.48 -17.96 -14.54
C GLU A 147 1.61 -18.24 -13.31
N VAL A 148 0.46 -18.90 -13.51
CA VAL A 148 -0.44 -19.33 -12.44
C VAL A 148 0.25 -20.26 -11.45
N GLU A 149 0.89 -21.32 -11.94
CA GLU A 149 1.60 -22.30 -11.11
C GLU A 149 2.66 -21.63 -10.24
N ARG A 150 3.44 -20.71 -10.81
CA ARG A 150 4.45 -19.95 -10.05
C ARG A 150 3.82 -19.05 -8.99
N MET A 151 2.71 -18.37 -9.32
CA MET A 151 2.03 -17.51 -8.36
C MET A 151 1.38 -18.30 -7.23
N GLN A 152 0.79 -19.45 -7.53
CA GLN A 152 0.25 -20.37 -6.54
C GLN A 152 1.37 -20.90 -5.62
N ALA A 153 2.50 -21.34 -6.18
CA ALA A 153 3.64 -21.78 -5.38
C ALA A 153 4.21 -20.66 -4.47
N ASP A 154 4.26 -19.42 -4.96
CA ASP A 154 4.66 -18.26 -4.15
C ASP A 154 3.65 -17.97 -3.02
N ASP A 155 2.34 -18.06 -3.32
CA ASP A 155 1.26 -17.86 -2.35
C ASP A 155 1.29 -18.96 -1.26
N ASP A 156 1.43 -20.24 -1.67
CA ASP A 156 1.59 -21.40 -0.78
C ASP A 156 2.84 -21.28 0.11
N GLN A 157 3.96 -20.82 -0.46
CA GLN A 157 5.19 -20.61 0.29
C GLN A 157 4.99 -19.57 1.41
N VAL A 158 4.26 -18.48 1.15
CA VAL A 158 3.97 -17.44 2.14
C VAL A 158 3.07 -18.00 3.25
N ILE A 159 2.02 -18.73 2.87
CA ILE A 159 1.08 -19.35 3.81
C ILE A 159 1.78 -20.36 4.72
N GLN A 160 2.53 -21.30 4.13
CA GLN A 160 3.22 -22.37 4.88
C GLN A 160 4.35 -21.84 5.76
N SER A 161 5.14 -20.88 5.26
CA SER A 161 6.27 -20.34 6.02
C SER A 161 5.87 -19.30 7.06
N GLY A 162 4.71 -18.65 6.89
CA GLY A 162 4.30 -17.50 7.69
C GLY A 162 5.25 -16.31 7.57
N ARG A 163 6.02 -16.21 6.46
CA ARG A 163 7.00 -15.13 6.22
C ARG A 163 6.67 -14.35 4.96
N PRO A 164 6.98 -13.03 4.93
CA PRO A 164 6.88 -12.25 3.70
C PRO A 164 7.73 -12.82 2.57
N LEU A 165 7.23 -12.69 1.34
CA LEU A 165 7.94 -13.08 0.13
C LEU A 165 7.97 -11.90 -0.83
N SER A 166 9.18 -11.56 -1.30
CA SER A 166 9.39 -10.54 -2.32
C SER A 166 9.98 -11.18 -3.58
N ARG A 167 9.41 -10.82 -4.73
CA ARG A 167 9.86 -11.22 -6.06
C ARG A 167 10.14 -9.96 -6.89
N PRO A 168 11.41 -9.71 -7.28
CA PRO A 168 11.81 -8.43 -7.85
C PRO A 168 11.25 -8.18 -9.25
N GLU A 169 11.31 -9.15 -10.17
CA GLU A 169 10.69 -9.03 -11.49
C GLU A 169 10.24 -10.40 -11.99
N GLN A 170 8.95 -10.56 -12.28
CA GLN A 170 8.39 -11.75 -12.90
C GLN A 170 7.59 -11.35 -14.14
N PRO A 171 7.63 -12.16 -15.22
CA PRO A 171 6.74 -11.93 -16.35
C PRO A 171 5.30 -12.21 -15.93
N PHE A 172 4.43 -11.34 -16.40
CA PHE A 172 2.98 -11.41 -16.25
C PHE A 172 2.34 -11.09 -17.58
N THR A 173 1.38 -11.91 -17.99
CA THR A 173 0.63 -11.72 -19.21
C THR A 173 -0.80 -11.39 -18.84
N ASP A 174 -1.24 -10.19 -19.21
CA ASP A 174 -2.63 -9.79 -18.98
C ASP A 174 -3.58 -10.53 -19.95
N VAL A 175 -4.88 -10.47 -19.69
CA VAL A 175 -5.89 -11.17 -20.52
C VAL A 175 -5.99 -10.62 -21.96
N ARG A 176 -5.36 -9.47 -22.24
CA ARG A 176 -5.22 -8.89 -23.59
C ARG A 176 -3.92 -9.34 -24.27
N ASN A 177 -3.23 -10.32 -23.68
CA ASN A 177 -1.96 -10.87 -24.14
C ASN A 177 -0.81 -9.82 -24.16
N ASN A 178 -0.90 -8.77 -23.35
CA ASN A 178 0.22 -7.86 -23.17
C ASN A 178 1.17 -8.41 -22.11
N ARG A 179 2.43 -8.55 -22.49
CA ARG A 179 3.49 -8.99 -21.60
C ARG A 179 4.02 -7.82 -20.77
N ARG A 180 3.96 -7.98 -19.45
CA ARG A 180 4.39 -7.01 -18.45
C ARG A 180 5.41 -7.68 -17.51
N TYR A 181 6.12 -6.85 -16.77
CA TYR A 181 7.00 -7.27 -15.69
C TYR A 181 6.47 -6.74 -14.38
N LEU A 182 6.22 -7.64 -13.42
CA LEU A 182 5.69 -7.30 -12.11
C LEU A 182 6.73 -7.54 -11.03
N GLU A 183 6.88 -6.54 -10.17
CA GLU A 183 7.52 -6.68 -8.86
C GLU A 183 6.42 -6.99 -7.85
N THR A 184 6.48 -8.15 -7.18
CA THR A 184 5.40 -8.62 -6.31
C THR A 184 5.89 -8.88 -4.89
N ASN A 185 5.23 -8.24 -3.93
CA ASN A 185 5.45 -8.44 -2.51
C ASN A 185 4.21 -9.07 -1.89
N ARG A 186 4.41 -10.10 -1.07
CA ARG A 186 3.35 -10.87 -0.41
C ARG A 186 3.63 -10.98 1.07
N ILE A 187 2.58 -10.92 1.88
CA ILE A 187 2.64 -11.15 3.32
C ILE A 187 1.56 -12.17 3.73
N PRO A 188 1.81 -12.96 4.79
CA PRO A 188 0.76 -13.76 5.41
C PRO A 188 -0.34 -12.83 5.89
N PHE A 189 -1.58 -13.20 5.61
CA PHE A 189 -2.77 -12.44 5.96
C PHE A 189 -3.78 -13.37 6.63
N ARG A 190 -4.60 -12.82 7.52
CA ARG A 190 -5.69 -13.55 8.17
C ARG A 190 -6.98 -12.80 7.95
N ILE A 191 -8.00 -13.51 7.49
CA ILE A 191 -9.34 -12.96 7.33
C ILE A 191 -9.89 -12.70 8.74
N SER A 192 -10.49 -11.52 8.95
CA SER A 192 -11.08 -11.19 10.24
C SER A 192 -12.20 -12.17 10.60
N GLY A 193 -12.03 -12.92 11.69
CA GLY A 193 -13.01 -13.91 12.16
C GLY A 193 -12.84 -15.33 11.60
N SER A 194 -11.86 -15.56 10.71
CA SER A 194 -11.48 -16.91 10.25
C SER A 194 -10.08 -17.27 10.77
N GLU A 195 -9.86 -18.54 11.08
CA GLU A 195 -8.51 -19.08 11.32
C GLU A 195 -7.80 -19.49 10.01
N GLU A 196 -8.52 -19.43 8.89
CA GLU A 196 -8.00 -19.83 7.58
C GLU A 196 -6.84 -18.91 7.15
N PRO A 197 -5.72 -19.49 6.69
CA PRO A 197 -4.60 -18.73 6.21
C PRO A 197 -4.94 -18.09 4.86
N ALA A 198 -4.46 -16.87 4.68
CA ALA A 198 -4.58 -16.12 3.44
C ALA A 198 -3.25 -15.44 3.11
N VAL A 199 -3.16 -14.90 1.90
CA VAL A 199 -2.04 -14.09 1.45
C VAL A 199 -2.56 -12.72 1.03
N LEU A 200 -1.87 -11.65 1.41
CA LEU A 200 -2.08 -10.31 0.87
C LEU A 200 -0.88 -9.96 0.00
N GLY A 201 -1.14 -9.60 -1.25
CA GLY A 201 -0.14 -9.27 -2.25
C GLY A 201 -0.31 -7.87 -2.82
N VAL A 202 0.82 -7.26 -3.16
CA VAL A 202 0.90 -6.05 -3.97
C VAL A 202 1.84 -6.33 -5.14
N SER A 203 1.33 -6.17 -6.36
CA SER A 203 2.11 -6.29 -7.59
C SER A 203 2.20 -4.94 -8.31
N VAL A 204 3.42 -4.49 -8.55
CA VAL A 204 3.75 -3.23 -9.21
C VAL A 204 4.23 -3.51 -10.63
N ASP A 205 3.63 -2.86 -11.62
CA ASP A 205 4.11 -2.93 -13.00
C ASP A 205 5.38 -2.09 -13.18
N VAL A 206 6.49 -2.78 -13.43
CA VAL A 206 7.82 -2.19 -13.60
C VAL A 206 8.29 -2.22 -15.06
N THR A 207 7.39 -2.56 -16.00
CA THR A 207 7.72 -2.69 -17.43
C THR A 207 8.32 -1.40 -17.99
N ARG A 208 7.73 -0.24 -17.68
CA ARG A 208 8.24 1.06 -18.13
C ARG A 208 9.59 1.38 -17.49
N ARG A 209 9.74 1.14 -16.18
CA ARG A 209 10.99 1.37 -15.44
C ARG A 209 12.12 0.55 -16.08
N ARG A 210 11.90 -0.74 -16.26
CA ARG A 210 12.81 -1.66 -16.93
C ARG A 210 13.19 -1.21 -18.34
N ALA A 211 12.21 -0.82 -19.16
CA ALA A 211 12.48 -0.38 -20.54
C ALA A 211 13.35 0.89 -20.57
N VAL A 212 13.16 1.82 -19.63
CA VAL A 212 13.98 3.03 -19.51
C VAL A 212 15.41 2.66 -19.06
N GLU A 213 15.54 1.84 -18.03
CA GLU A 213 16.85 1.40 -17.53
C GLU A 213 17.64 0.62 -18.58
N GLN A 214 17.00 -0.28 -19.33
CA GLN A 214 17.64 -1.01 -20.41
C GLN A 214 18.09 -0.09 -21.54
N ARG A 215 17.26 0.88 -21.95
CA ARG A 215 17.65 1.87 -22.98
C ARG A 215 18.80 2.76 -22.51
N LEU A 216 18.83 3.11 -21.22
CA LEU A 216 19.92 3.89 -20.66
C LEU A 216 21.22 3.09 -20.70
N ARG A 217 21.22 1.85 -20.20
CA ARG A 217 22.39 0.96 -20.23
C ARG A 217 22.91 0.74 -21.65
N GLN A 218 22.02 0.46 -22.60
CA GLN A 218 22.40 0.29 -24.01
C GLN A 218 23.03 1.55 -24.60
N ARG A 219 22.56 2.74 -24.21
CA ARG A 219 23.16 4.01 -24.64
C ARG A 219 24.52 4.24 -23.98
N GLU A 220 24.65 3.96 -22.69
CA GLU A 220 25.93 4.07 -21.97
C GLU A 220 26.98 3.12 -22.56
N GLU A 221 26.62 1.86 -22.81
CA GLU A 221 27.50 0.88 -23.47
C GLU A 221 27.88 1.31 -24.88
N LEU A 222 26.93 1.80 -25.68
CA LEU A 222 27.21 2.29 -27.03
C LEU A 222 28.13 3.53 -27.01
N LEU A 223 27.88 4.49 -26.12
CA LEU A 223 28.73 5.69 -25.98
C LEU A 223 30.13 5.32 -25.51
N ALA A 224 30.25 4.40 -24.55
CA ALA A 224 31.54 3.88 -24.10
C ALA A 224 32.31 3.24 -25.27
N LEU A 225 31.65 2.42 -26.09
CA LEU A 225 32.27 1.81 -27.27
C LEU A 225 32.69 2.85 -28.33
N ILE A 226 31.86 3.88 -28.56
CA ILE A 226 32.18 4.96 -29.51
C ILE A 226 33.38 5.76 -29.02
N ILE A 227 33.42 6.16 -27.74
CA ILE A 227 34.53 6.91 -27.17
C ILE A 227 35.79 6.05 -27.20
N GLU A 228 35.70 4.79 -26.79
CA GLU A 228 36.83 3.86 -26.70
C GLU A 228 37.49 3.62 -28.06
N ASN A 229 36.70 3.53 -29.13
CA ASN A 229 37.21 3.27 -30.48
C ASN A 229 37.31 4.54 -31.35
N ALA A 230 37.10 5.72 -30.79
CA ALA A 230 37.27 6.97 -31.54
C ALA A 230 38.75 7.14 -31.93
N PRO A 231 39.07 7.52 -33.19
CA PRO A 231 40.45 7.72 -33.63
C PRO A 231 41.08 9.00 -33.05
N THR A 232 40.26 9.88 -32.47
CA THR A 232 40.72 11.10 -31.81
C THR A 232 40.96 10.81 -30.33
N PRO A 233 42.08 11.28 -29.74
CA PRO A 233 42.31 11.21 -28.30
C PRO A 233 41.21 11.95 -27.53
N ILE A 234 40.39 11.22 -26.78
CA ILE A 234 39.38 11.75 -25.85
C ILE A 234 39.76 11.36 -24.42
N ALA A 235 39.83 12.33 -23.51
CA ALA A 235 40.00 12.10 -22.08
C ALA A 235 39.07 13.00 -21.26
N SER A 236 38.68 12.52 -20.09
CA SER A 236 37.93 13.29 -19.10
C SER A 236 38.82 13.51 -17.89
N ALA A 237 38.81 14.72 -17.31
CA ALA A 237 39.61 15.08 -16.16
C ALA A 237 38.76 15.76 -15.08
N ASP A 238 39.21 15.70 -13.82
CA ASP A 238 38.62 16.45 -12.72
C ASP A 238 39.10 17.92 -12.69
N ALA A 239 38.57 18.71 -11.75
CA ALA A 239 38.94 20.12 -11.60
C ALA A 239 40.42 20.35 -11.22
N SER A 240 41.13 19.31 -10.78
CA SER A 240 42.58 19.35 -10.52
C SER A 240 43.42 18.99 -11.74
N GLY A 241 42.78 18.56 -12.84
CA GLY A 241 43.44 18.09 -14.04
C GLY A 241 43.87 16.62 -14.00
N ARG A 242 43.39 15.85 -13.02
CA ARG A 242 43.63 14.40 -12.97
C ARG A 242 42.69 13.71 -13.93
N LEU A 243 43.21 12.84 -14.79
CA LEU A 243 42.39 12.09 -15.74
C LEU A 243 41.51 11.07 -15.02
N ASN A 244 40.20 11.10 -15.29
CA ASN A 244 39.21 10.13 -14.80
C ASN A 244 39.00 8.96 -15.76
N SER A 245 39.12 9.24 -17.07
CA SER A 245 39.05 8.25 -18.16
C SER A 245 39.81 8.77 -19.38
N ALA A 246 40.41 7.87 -20.15
CA ALA A 246 41.03 8.16 -21.43
C ALA A 246 40.71 7.02 -22.40
N ASN A 247 40.44 7.33 -23.67
CA ASN A 247 40.14 6.32 -24.68
C ASN A 247 41.41 5.68 -25.25
N ARG A 248 41.24 4.61 -26.03
CA ARG A 248 42.34 3.89 -26.67
C ARG A 248 43.29 4.77 -27.49
N ALA A 249 42.78 5.76 -28.24
CA ALA A 249 43.61 6.66 -29.03
C ALA A 249 44.56 7.50 -28.15
N TRP A 250 44.13 7.89 -26.94
CA TRP A 250 45.01 8.52 -25.94
C TRP A 250 46.14 7.60 -25.49
N CYS A 251 45.79 6.35 -25.17
CA CYS A 251 46.75 5.32 -24.76
C CYS A 251 47.79 5.05 -25.86
N GLU A 252 47.35 4.91 -27.11
CA GLU A 252 48.23 4.68 -28.26
C GLU A 252 49.10 5.89 -28.59
N MET A 253 48.56 7.12 -28.45
CA MET A 253 49.30 8.35 -28.72
C MET A 253 50.44 8.59 -27.72
N LEU A 254 50.19 8.37 -26.42
CA LEU A 254 51.19 8.61 -25.39
C LEU A 254 52.01 7.38 -24.99
N GLY A 255 51.58 6.18 -25.40
CA GLY A 255 52.27 4.92 -25.11
C GLY A 255 52.08 4.40 -23.68
N TYR A 256 51.10 4.91 -22.94
CA TYR A 256 50.77 4.45 -21.58
C TYR A 256 49.56 3.52 -21.59
N ALA A 257 49.49 2.61 -20.61
CA ALA A 257 48.30 1.80 -20.41
C ALA A 257 47.18 2.59 -19.73
N GLU A 258 45.92 2.21 -19.98
CA GLU A 258 44.72 2.88 -19.44
C GLU A 258 44.76 3.00 -17.89
N HIS A 259 45.22 1.95 -17.21
CA HIS A 259 45.30 1.90 -15.75
C HIS A 259 46.37 2.83 -15.16
N GLU A 260 47.39 3.19 -15.95
CA GLU A 260 48.43 4.15 -15.56
C GLU A 260 47.90 5.58 -15.75
N LEU A 261 47.27 5.84 -16.90
CA LEU A 261 46.70 7.14 -17.27
C LEU A 261 45.62 7.64 -16.30
N LYS A 262 44.81 6.73 -15.73
CA LYS A 262 43.71 7.05 -14.80
C LYS A 262 44.15 7.74 -13.50
N TYR A 263 45.45 7.78 -13.20
CA TYR A 263 45.97 8.45 -12.01
C TYR A 263 46.90 9.62 -12.32
N MET A 264 47.20 9.87 -13.59
CA MET A 264 48.16 10.89 -14.00
C MET A 264 47.46 12.24 -14.20
N ASN A 265 48.19 13.31 -13.89
CA ASN A 265 47.75 14.67 -14.14
C ASN A 265 48.18 15.10 -15.54
N PHE A 266 47.35 15.88 -16.25
CA PHE A 266 47.70 16.34 -17.61
C PHE A 266 49.05 17.09 -17.66
N ARG A 267 49.45 17.72 -16.55
CA ARG A 267 50.75 18.39 -16.40
C ARG A 267 51.95 17.48 -16.59
N GLU A 268 51.81 16.19 -16.29
CA GLU A 268 52.90 15.20 -16.38
C GLU A 268 53.27 14.86 -17.84
N PHE A 269 52.41 15.24 -18.79
CA PHE A 269 52.62 15.01 -20.23
C PHE A 269 52.66 16.29 -21.05
N THR A 270 52.50 17.45 -20.40
CA THR A 270 52.57 18.76 -21.04
C THR A 270 54.01 19.27 -20.92
N ALA A 271 54.59 19.80 -21.99
CA ALA A 271 55.93 20.39 -21.92
C ALA A 271 55.97 21.55 -20.91
N ASP A 272 57.07 21.69 -20.15
CA ASP A 272 57.18 22.64 -19.04
C ASP A 272 56.83 24.09 -19.44
N ASP A 273 57.19 24.49 -20.65
CA ASP A 273 56.91 25.83 -21.21
C ASP A 273 55.40 26.07 -21.46
N ASP A 274 54.62 25.00 -21.65
CA ASP A 274 53.19 25.04 -22.00
C ASP A 274 52.25 24.67 -20.83
N VAL A 275 52.79 24.22 -19.70
CA VAL A 275 52.01 23.83 -18.52
C VAL A 275 51.17 24.99 -18.00
N GLU A 276 51.74 26.19 -17.87
CA GLU A 276 51.04 27.33 -17.29
C GLU A 276 49.91 27.84 -18.20
N ALA A 277 50.14 27.83 -19.52
CA ALA A 277 49.12 28.15 -20.53
C ALA A 277 47.96 27.13 -20.51
N SER A 278 48.28 25.84 -20.43
CA SER A 278 47.29 24.75 -20.41
C SER A 278 46.43 24.77 -19.14
N VAL A 279 47.02 25.14 -18.00
CA VAL A 279 46.30 25.32 -16.73
C VAL A 279 45.34 26.51 -16.79
N ASP A 280 45.75 27.61 -17.44
CA ASP A 280 44.89 28.78 -17.60
C ASP A 280 43.71 28.48 -18.53
N LEU A 281 43.94 27.75 -19.61
CA LEU A 281 42.90 27.23 -20.49
C LEU A 281 41.93 26.31 -19.74
N LEU A 282 42.44 25.37 -18.95
CA LEU A 282 41.59 24.50 -18.12
C LEU A 282 40.75 25.31 -17.12
N ARG A 283 41.31 26.34 -16.46
CA ARG A 283 40.54 27.21 -15.57
C ARG A 283 39.44 27.98 -16.31
N LYS A 284 39.71 28.47 -17.51
CA LYS A 284 38.73 29.16 -18.35
C LYS A 284 37.61 28.21 -18.80
N ALA A 285 37.95 27.00 -19.22
CA ALA A 285 36.97 25.96 -19.54
C ALA A 285 36.09 25.59 -18.34
N MET A 286 36.67 25.45 -17.14
CA MET A 286 35.93 25.17 -15.90
C MET A 286 35.00 26.31 -15.47
N ARG A 287 35.27 27.55 -15.88
CA ARG A 287 34.39 28.71 -15.66
C ARG A 287 33.30 28.84 -16.73
N GLY A 288 33.28 27.97 -17.74
CA GLY A 288 32.37 28.05 -18.89
C GLY A 288 32.71 29.17 -19.87
N GLU A 289 33.94 29.70 -19.82
CA GLU A 289 34.42 30.78 -20.71
C GLU A 289 34.97 30.24 -22.05
N LEU A 290 35.04 28.91 -22.20
CA LEU A 290 35.45 28.21 -23.43
C LEU A 290 34.46 27.07 -23.73
N ASP A 291 33.97 27.03 -24.97
CA ASP A 291 33.09 25.97 -25.48
C ASP A 291 33.87 24.73 -25.98
N THR A 292 35.21 24.82 -26.10
CA THR A 292 36.06 23.74 -26.61
C THR A 292 37.47 23.86 -26.03
N TYR A 293 38.04 22.73 -25.58
CA TYR A 293 39.42 22.55 -25.11
C TYR A 293 40.07 21.45 -25.94
#